data_AF-A0A8T5RCN2-F1
#
_entry.id   AF-A0A8T5RCN2-F1
#
_cell.length_a   1.000
_cell.length_b   1.000
_cell.length_c   1.000
_cell.angle_alpha   90.00
_cell.angle_beta   90.00
_cell.angle_gamma   90.00
#
_symmetry.space_group_name_H-M   'P 1'
#
loop_
_entity.id
_entity.type
_entity.pdbx_description
1 polymer ?
#
loop_
_entity_poly.entity_id
_entity_poly.type
_entity_poly.pdbx_seq_one_letter_code
_entity_poly.pdbx_strand_id
1 'polypeptide(L)'
;MDTGDDFITSEFLNLLFFEQKSLVIFPYVDLKHLRSMDLFTVGFETVDIDSTAIHNLNEIIEYECNNSYSQLQTLYFILNPSLEELERLVDSPKVRCVINSKENVESLANGDQFVFYNKKNNTFLNYEFEGRDLSFEEEILRTSPTTQAIVDELLKIKSISSKIFVELNQNSSPDNLPEILGEYDQKYWNKILRFTELYCQIKIPEFNRPIQLPKKKSSSKEIDYSAEYELIIKTNRKIGRSFIQLIHNYRYNKVNPANLEVNQLFYPQKLYNYLRNHHWKKGIPKEFAITWFKITTEDFLDPKEALMEFQVMLKKLHLSYSVTEIDLERKWEPEKKRRNRNEETDSLSNVKQPRKKIAIPSIDNFPEFKKWLLNKMSELEKIL
;
A
#
# COMPACT_ATOMS: atom_id res chain seq x y z
N MET A 1 -26.34 -20.48 -16.27
CA MET A 1 -25.79 -19.23 -16.80
C MET A 1 -24.52 -18.99 -16.01
N ASP A 2 -23.37 -19.19 -16.62
CA ASP A 2 -22.08 -19.07 -15.93
C ASP A 2 -21.87 -17.61 -15.56
N THR A 3 -22.08 -17.32 -14.28
CA THR A 3 -21.58 -16.10 -13.65
C THR A 3 -20.07 -16.23 -13.65
N GLY A 4 -19.33 -15.24 -14.15
CA GLY A 4 -17.86 -15.30 -14.30
C GLY A 4 -17.04 -15.54 -13.02
N ASP A 5 -17.68 -15.94 -11.92
CA ASP A 5 -17.17 -16.12 -10.57
C ASP A 5 -16.87 -17.60 -10.25
N ASP A 6 -16.96 -18.50 -11.22
CA ASP A 6 -16.74 -19.95 -11.08
C ASP A 6 -15.41 -20.33 -10.42
N PHE A 7 -14.39 -19.47 -10.51
CA PHE A 7 -13.07 -19.70 -9.96
C PHE A 7 -12.82 -18.97 -8.64
N ILE A 8 -13.79 -18.22 -8.12
CA ILE A 8 -13.68 -17.55 -6.81
C ILE A 8 -14.01 -18.56 -5.71
N THR A 9 -13.08 -19.50 -5.50
CA THR A 9 -13.21 -20.56 -4.50
C THR A 9 -12.01 -20.60 -3.56
N SER A 10 -12.16 -21.29 -2.43
CA SER A 10 -11.10 -21.43 -1.42
C SER A 10 -9.90 -22.21 -1.96
N GLU A 11 -10.11 -23.16 -2.85
CA GLU A 11 -9.08 -23.94 -3.51
C GLU A 11 -8.17 -23.06 -4.38
N PHE A 12 -8.74 -22.23 -5.25
CA PHE A 12 -7.98 -21.32 -6.10
C PHE A 12 -7.29 -20.22 -5.29
N LEU A 13 -7.94 -19.71 -4.24
CA LEU A 13 -7.30 -18.77 -3.31
C LEU A 13 -6.09 -19.41 -2.64
N ASN A 14 -6.22 -20.64 -2.13
CA ASN A 14 -5.11 -21.35 -1.48
C ASN A 14 -3.96 -21.58 -2.48
N LEU A 15 -4.24 -22.06 -3.68
CA LEU A 15 -3.21 -22.36 -4.68
C LEU A 15 -2.48 -21.11 -5.16
N LEU A 16 -3.24 -20.09 -5.58
CA LEU A 16 -2.67 -18.91 -6.20
C LEU A 16 -2.08 -17.97 -5.16
N PHE A 17 -2.77 -17.67 -4.07
CA PHE A 17 -2.29 -16.67 -3.12
C PHE A 17 -1.36 -17.29 -2.06
N PHE A 18 -1.85 -18.28 -1.30
CA PHE A 18 -1.13 -18.80 -0.13
C PHE A 18 0.04 -19.72 -0.48
N GLU A 19 -0.17 -20.72 -1.35
CA GLU A 19 0.83 -21.72 -1.74
C GLU A 19 1.68 -21.28 -2.95
N GLN A 20 1.26 -20.24 -3.65
CA GLN A 20 1.98 -19.63 -4.77
C GLN A 20 2.34 -20.63 -5.89
N LYS A 21 1.45 -21.60 -6.15
CA LYS A 21 1.61 -22.63 -7.17
C LYS A 21 1.29 -22.09 -8.56
N SER A 22 1.89 -22.69 -9.59
CA SER A 22 1.47 -22.50 -10.97
C SER A 22 0.26 -23.39 -11.26
N LEU A 23 -0.63 -22.94 -12.13
CA LEU A 23 -1.90 -23.62 -12.41
C LEU A 23 -2.07 -23.84 -13.90
N VAL A 24 -2.50 -25.04 -14.29
CA VAL A 24 -2.89 -25.38 -15.67
C VAL A 24 -4.39 -25.69 -15.67
N ILE A 25 -5.16 -24.94 -16.44
CA ILE A 25 -6.60 -25.11 -16.61
C ILE A 25 -6.85 -25.66 -18.02
N PHE A 26 -7.57 -26.77 -18.08
CA PHE A 26 -7.94 -27.43 -19.34
C PHE A 26 -9.29 -28.18 -19.19
N PRO A 27 -10.03 -28.46 -20.27
CA PRO A 27 -9.87 -27.83 -21.59
C PRO A 27 -10.14 -26.33 -21.50
N TYR A 28 -9.81 -25.60 -22.58
CA TYR A 28 -9.82 -24.15 -22.62
C TYR A 28 -11.09 -23.51 -22.03
N VAL A 29 -10.89 -22.45 -21.24
CA VAL A 29 -11.97 -21.69 -20.60
C VAL A 29 -11.99 -20.26 -21.14
N ASP A 30 -13.17 -19.65 -21.23
CA ASP A 30 -13.32 -18.26 -21.63
C ASP A 30 -12.50 -17.33 -20.72
N LEU A 31 -11.76 -16.40 -21.34
CA LEU A 31 -10.91 -15.41 -20.68
C LEU A 31 -11.64 -14.64 -19.59
N LYS A 32 -12.93 -14.35 -19.76
CA LYS A 32 -13.69 -13.64 -18.73
C LYS A 32 -13.70 -14.38 -17.39
N HIS A 33 -13.79 -15.70 -17.41
CA HIS A 33 -13.74 -16.52 -16.20
C HIS A 33 -12.32 -16.55 -15.65
N LEU A 34 -11.33 -16.73 -16.51
CA LEU A 34 -9.91 -16.72 -16.11
C LEU A 34 -9.53 -15.42 -15.38
N ARG A 35 -10.04 -14.28 -15.84
CA ARG A 35 -9.82 -12.96 -15.23
C ARG A 35 -10.38 -12.82 -13.82
N SER A 36 -11.37 -13.63 -13.42
CA SER A 36 -11.80 -13.62 -12.02
C SER A 36 -10.67 -14.02 -11.07
N MET A 37 -9.71 -14.82 -11.54
CA MET A 37 -8.56 -15.27 -10.75
C MET A 37 -7.53 -14.16 -10.53
N ASP A 38 -7.57 -13.06 -11.31
CA ASP A 38 -6.71 -11.89 -11.11
C ASP A 38 -6.81 -11.37 -9.67
N LEU A 39 -7.98 -11.51 -9.04
CA LEU A 39 -8.20 -11.09 -7.67
C LEU A 39 -7.30 -11.81 -6.65
N PHE A 40 -6.84 -13.03 -6.96
CA PHE A 40 -5.92 -13.81 -6.10
C PHE A 40 -4.45 -13.52 -6.38
N THR A 41 -4.13 -12.70 -7.39
CA THR A 41 -2.75 -12.38 -7.80
C THR A 41 -2.19 -11.13 -7.10
N VAL A 42 -2.81 -10.72 -5.99
CA VAL A 42 -2.42 -9.54 -5.22
C VAL A 42 -0.94 -9.62 -4.82
N GLY A 43 -0.18 -8.60 -5.21
CA GLY A 43 1.25 -8.50 -4.92
C GLY A 43 2.18 -8.94 -6.04
N PHE A 44 1.61 -9.35 -7.17
CA PHE A 44 2.32 -9.71 -8.38
C PHE A 44 2.04 -8.70 -9.49
N GLU A 45 3.00 -8.54 -10.39
CA GLU A 45 2.76 -7.92 -11.69
C GLU A 45 2.19 -8.98 -12.63
N THR A 46 0.98 -8.77 -13.13
CA THR A 46 0.31 -9.73 -14.02
C THR A 46 0.59 -9.40 -15.48
N VAL A 47 1.07 -10.38 -16.25
CA VAL A 47 1.34 -10.24 -17.68
C VAL A 47 0.58 -11.30 -18.46
N ASP A 48 -0.22 -10.87 -19.43
CA ASP A 48 -0.94 -11.78 -20.31
C ASP A 48 -0.13 -12.05 -21.57
N ILE A 49 0.01 -13.32 -21.91
CA ILE A 49 0.70 -13.75 -23.12
C ILE A 49 -0.19 -14.72 -23.89
N ASP A 50 -0.49 -14.36 -25.13
CA ASP A 50 -1.12 -15.28 -26.09
C ASP A 50 -0.02 -15.97 -26.90
N SER A 51 0.12 -17.28 -26.71
CA SER A 51 1.15 -18.09 -27.38
C SER A 51 0.96 -18.12 -28.90
N THR A 52 -0.25 -17.86 -29.39
CA THR A 52 -0.49 -17.78 -30.84
C THR A 52 0.16 -16.54 -31.47
N ALA A 53 0.41 -15.50 -30.68
CA ALA A 53 1.01 -14.24 -31.11
C ALA A 53 2.53 -14.17 -30.84
N ILE A 54 3.07 -15.02 -29.97
CA ILE A 54 4.46 -14.97 -29.52
C ILE A 54 5.10 -16.36 -29.66
N HIS A 55 5.93 -16.52 -30.70
CA HIS A 55 6.57 -17.80 -31.03
C HIS A 55 7.74 -18.20 -30.10
N ASN A 56 8.29 -17.27 -29.32
CA ASN A 56 9.43 -17.50 -28.41
C ASN A 56 9.05 -17.31 -26.93
N LEU A 57 7.82 -17.71 -26.55
CA LEU A 57 7.26 -17.55 -25.20
C LEU A 57 8.25 -17.92 -24.09
N ASN A 58 8.82 -19.14 -24.19
CA ASN A 58 9.69 -19.70 -23.16
C ASN A 58 10.96 -18.88 -22.95
N GLU A 59 11.58 -18.40 -24.04
CA GLU A 59 12.81 -17.59 -23.97
C GLU A 59 12.54 -16.23 -23.31
N ILE A 60 11.40 -15.61 -23.62
CA ILE A 60 10.99 -14.32 -23.04
C ILE A 60 10.75 -14.48 -21.54
N ILE A 61 9.98 -15.49 -21.13
CA ILE A 61 9.69 -15.74 -19.72
C ILE A 61 10.98 -16.07 -18.96
N GLU A 62 11.85 -16.93 -19.52
CA GLU A 62 13.11 -17.28 -18.87
C GLU A 62 14.03 -16.07 -18.73
N TYR A 63 14.10 -15.20 -19.74
CA TYR A 63 14.88 -13.97 -19.69
C TYR A 63 14.36 -13.02 -18.61
N GLU A 64 13.05 -12.79 -18.54
CA GLU A 64 12.43 -11.90 -17.55
C GLU A 64 12.57 -12.46 -16.12
N CYS A 65 12.37 -13.77 -15.93
CA CYS A 65 12.54 -14.40 -14.62
C CYS A 65 13.98 -14.33 -14.10
N ASN A 66 14.98 -14.32 -15.00
CA ASN A 66 16.40 -14.27 -14.61
C ASN A 66 16.96 -12.84 -14.53
N ASN A 67 16.36 -11.87 -15.23
CA ASN A 67 16.84 -10.49 -15.30
C ASN A 67 15.92 -9.47 -14.62
N SER A 68 15.01 -9.91 -13.73
CA SER A 68 14.01 -9.02 -13.15
C SER A 68 14.65 -7.82 -12.43
N TYR A 69 14.57 -6.67 -13.08
CA TYR A 69 14.86 -5.35 -12.50
C TYR A 69 13.69 -4.86 -11.62
N SER A 70 12.57 -5.59 -11.62
CA SER A 70 11.36 -5.28 -10.86
C SER A 70 11.51 -5.72 -9.41
N GLN A 71 11.05 -4.89 -8.47
CA GLN A 71 10.93 -5.26 -7.06
C GLN A 71 9.73 -6.21 -6.81
N LEU A 72 8.86 -6.39 -7.81
CA LEU A 72 7.67 -7.23 -7.73
C LEU A 72 7.86 -8.49 -8.57
N GLN A 73 7.49 -9.64 -8.00
CA GLN A 73 7.44 -10.90 -8.73
C GLN A 73 6.35 -10.83 -9.81
N THR A 74 6.63 -11.36 -10.99
CA THR A 74 5.70 -11.40 -12.12
C THR A 74 4.93 -12.72 -12.13
N LEU A 75 3.63 -12.66 -12.43
CA LEU A 75 2.77 -13.81 -12.67
C LEU A 75 2.25 -13.74 -14.10
N TYR A 76 2.44 -14.81 -14.86
CA TYR A 76 2.05 -14.85 -16.27
C TYR A 76 0.71 -15.57 -16.47
N PHE A 77 -0.19 -14.98 -17.24
CA PHE A 77 -1.34 -15.68 -17.80
C PHE A 77 -1.01 -16.10 -19.22
N ILE A 78 -0.86 -17.41 -19.44
CA ILE A 78 -0.44 -17.97 -20.73
C ILE A 78 -1.65 -18.60 -21.40
N LEU A 79 -2.02 -18.05 -22.55
CA LEU A 79 -3.21 -18.43 -23.29
C LEU A 79 -2.81 -19.24 -24.52
N ASN A 80 -3.50 -20.37 -24.73
CA ASN A 80 -3.36 -21.22 -25.91
C ASN A 80 -1.92 -21.69 -26.23
N PRO A 81 -1.10 -22.12 -25.25
CA PRO A 81 0.18 -22.73 -25.58
C PRO A 81 -0.02 -24.06 -26.30
N SER A 82 0.90 -24.38 -27.21
CA SER A 82 1.06 -25.72 -27.76
C SER A 82 1.56 -26.69 -26.69
N LEU A 83 1.38 -28.00 -26.94
CA LEU A 83 1.85 -29.04 -26.01
C LEU A 83 3.37 -28.94 -25.77
N GLU A 84 4.15 -28.70 -26.83
CA GLU A 84 5.61 -28.54 -26.73
C GLU A 84 6.02 -27.34 -25.87
N GLU A 85 5.30 -26.21 -25.98
CA GLU A 85 5.55 -25.05 -25.13
C GLU A 85 5.22 -25.34 -23.67
N LEU A 86 4.11 -26.05 -23.43
CA LEU A 86 3.63 -26.39 -22.09
C LEU A 86 4.58 -27.37 -21.40
N GLU A 87 5.10 -28.38 -22.10
CA GLU A 87 6.14 -29.28 -21.59
C GLU A 87 7.36 -28.50 -21.09
N ARG A 88 7.87 -27.56 -21.90
CA ARG A 88 9.01 -26.71 -21.51
C ARG A 88 8.70 -25.78 -20.33
N LEU A 89 7.48 -25.24 -20.25
CA LEU A 89 7.05 -24.39 -19.12
C LEU A 89 6.98 -25.17 -17.81
N VAL A 90 6.41 -26.38 -17.86
CA VAL A 90 6.25 -27.24 -16.68
C VAL A 90 7.60 -27.66 -16.12
N ASP A 91 8.59 -27.88 -16.99
CA ASP A 91 9.96 -28.19 -16.61
C ASP A 91 10.76 -26.98 -16.09
N SER A 92 10.21 -25.75 -16.18
CA SER A 92 10.91 -24.53 -15.77
C SER A 92 10.71 -24.21 -14.27
N PRO A 93 11.78 -24.25 -13.44
CA PRO A 93 11.67 -24.24 -11.98
C PRO A 93 11.35 -22.87 -11.36
N LYS A 94 11.32 -21.79 -12.16
CA LYS A 94 11.19 -20.41 -11.63
C LYS A 94 9.97 -19.65 -12.13
N VAL A 95 9.19 -20.23 -13.03
CA VAL A 95 8.08 -19.52 -13.66
C VAL A 95 6.81 -19.71 -12.84
N ARG A 96 6.19 -18.59 -12.47
CA ARG A 96 4.85 -18.57 -11.89
C ARG A 96 3.83 -18.16 -12.94
N CYS A 97 2.90 -19.05 -13.23
CA CYS A 97 1.92 -18.80 -14.26
C CYS A 97 0.58 -19.52 -14.06
N VAL A 98 -0.45 -18.98 -14.70
CA VAL A 98 -1.73 -19.62 -14.93
C VAL A 98 -1.83 -19.88 -16.43
N ILE A 99 -1.92 -21.16 -16.80
CA ILE A 99 -1.96 -21.62 -18.19
C ILE A 99 -3.39 -22.03 -18.53
N ASN A 100 -3.94 -21.47 -19.60
CA ASN A 100 -5.24 -21.86 -20.14
C ASN A 100 -5.03 -22.59 -21.47
N SER A 101 -5.23 -23.92 -21.47
CA SER A 101 -4.90 -24.77 -22.61
C SER A 101 -6.08 -25.59 -23.10
N LYS A 102 -6.14 -25.79 -24.42
CA LYS A 102 -7.05 -26.72 -25.10
C LYS A 102 -6.46 -28.11 -25.29
N GLU A 103 -5.16 -28.27 -25.03
CA GLU A 103 -4.43 -29.52 -25.25
C GLU A 103 -4.79 -30.56 -24.18
N ASN A 104 -4.57 -31.84 -24.50
CA ASN A 104 -4.64 -32.90 -23.50
C ASN A 104 -3.33 -32.94 -22.72
N VAL A 105 -3.37 -32.45 -21.48
CA VAL A 105 -2.19 -32.27 -20.63
C VAL A 105 -2.18 -33.20 -19.43
N GLU A 106 -3.06 -34.20 -19.39
CA GLU A 106 -3.20 -35.11 -18.24
C GLU A 106 -1.90 -35.88 -17.95
N SER A 107 -1.14 -36.22 -19.00
CA SER A 107 0.15 -36.91 -18.88
C SER A 107 1.27 -36.07 -18.25
N LEU A 108 1.08 -34.75 -18.17
CA LEU A 108 2.07 -33.81 -17.63
C LEU A 108 1.85 -33.55 -16.13
N ALA A 109 0.76 -34.07 -15.55
CA ALA A 109 0.37 -33.87 -14.15
C ALA A 109 1.17 -34.74 -13.16
N ASN A 110 2.50 -34.73 -13.25
CA ASN A 110 3.39 -35.59 -12.44
C ASN A 110 4.26 -34.82 -11.42
N GLY A 111 4.18 -33.49 -11.38
CA GLY A 111 5.01 -32.65 -10.52
C GLY A 111 4.22 -31.86 -9.46
N ASP A 112 4.94 -31.26 -8.51
CA ASP A 112 4.35 -30.49 -7.39
C ASP A 112 4.22 -28.99 -7.66
N GLN A 113 4.94 -28.45 -8.66
CA GLN A 113 5.00 -27.01 -8.93
C GLN A 113 3.77 -26.52 -9.70
N PHE A 114 3.33 -27.32 -10.67
CA PHE A 114 2.17 -27.06 -11.50
C PHE A 114 1.01 -27.91 -11.04
N VAL A 115 -0.12 -27.28 -10.76
CA VAL A 115 -1.37 -27.96 -10.42
C VAL A 115 -2.27 -27.99 -11.65
N PHE A 116 -2.80 -29.15 -11.99
CA PHE A 116 -3.62 -29.36 -13.17
C PHE A 116 -5.10 -29.44 -12.76
N TYR A 117 -5.90 -28.49 -13.25
CA TYR A 117 -7.33 -28.41 -13.02
C TYR A 117 -8.11 -28.71 -14.30
N ASN A 118 -8.88 -29.79 -14.26
CA ASN A 118 -9.77 -30.19 -15.32
C ASN A 118 -11.14 -29.50 -15.12
N LYS A 119 -11.42 -28.46 -15.91
CA LYS A 119 -12.69 -27.71 -15.84
C LYS A 119 -13.89 -28.53 -16.29
N LYS A 120 -13.70 -29.55 -17.14
CA LYS A 120 -14.83 -30.36 -17.65
C LYS A 120 -15.48 -31.17 -16.53
N ASN A 121 -14.69 -31.67 -15.58
CA ASN A 121 -15.18 -32.45 -14.44
C ASN A 121 -15.04 -31.72 -13.09
N ASN A 122 -14.48 -30.50 -13.09
CA ASN A 122 -14.17 -29.69 -11.91
C ASN A 122 -13.27 -30.43 -10.89
N THR A 123 -12.20 -31.05 -11.37
CA THR A 123 -11.27 -31.81 -10.50
C THR A 123 -9.82 -31.36 -10.67
N PHE A 124 -9.05 -31.46 -9.61
CA PHE A 124 -7.59 -31.31 -9.63
C PHE A 124 -6.95 -32.69 -9.83
N LEU A 125 -6.03 -32.83 -10.79
CA LEU A 125 -5.46 -34.14 -11.15
C LEU A 125 -4.33 -34.57 -10.23
N ASN A 126 -3.44 -33.64 -9.90
CA ASN A 126 -2.20 -33.90 -9.15
C ASN A 126 -2.13 -33.08 -7.86
N TYR A 127 -3.28 -32.63 -7.36
CA TYR A 127 -3.36 -31.86 -6.14
C TYR A 127 -4.62 -32.21 -5.35
N GLU A 128 -4.45 -32.98 -4.30
CA GLU A 128 -5.55 -33.38 -3.43
C GLU A 128 -5.81 -32.31 -2.36
N PHE A 129 -7.05 -31.85 -2.30
CA PHE A 129 -7.56 -30.99 -1.24
C PHE A 129 -8.17 -31.78 -0.08
N GLU A 130 -8.45 -33.07 -0.27
CA GLU A 130 -8.95 -33.94 0.79
C GLU A 130 -7.93 -34.00 1.94
N GLY A 131 -8.32 -33.49 3.11
CA GLY A 131 -7.46 -33.41 4.30
C GLY A 131 -6.66 -32.12 4.47
N ARG A 132 -6.75 -31.15 3.54
CA ARG A 132 -6.19 -29.80 3.73
C ARG A 132 -7.18 -28.88 4.42
N ASP A 133 -6.70 -28.11 5.38
CA ASP A 133 -7.49 -27.08 6.05
C ASP A 133 -7.56 -25.81 5.18
N LEU A 134 -8.76 -25.57 4.62
CA LEU A 134 -9.12 -24.37 3.86
C LEU A 134 -9.97 -23.38 4.68
N SER A 135 -10.07 -23.58 6.00
CA SER A 135 -10.95 -22.77 6.85
C SER A 135 -10.58 -21.28 6.86
N PHE A 136 -9.34 -20.92 6.57
CA PHE A 136 -8.94 -19.52 6.49
C PHE A 136 -9.42 -18.88 5.19
N GLU A 137 -9.23 -19.56 4.07
CA GLU A 137 -9.69 -19.16 2.76
C GLU A 137 -11.22 -19.04 2.72
N GLU A 138 -11.92 -20.03 3.28
CA GLU A 138 -13.36 -19.98 3.48
C GLU A 138 -13.79 -18.81 4.36
N GLU A 139 -13.06 -18.52 5.44
CA GLU A 139 -13.36 -17.38 6.31
C GLU A 139 -13.18 -16.04 5.58
N ILE A 140 -12.10 -15.89 4.78
CA ILE A 140 -11.85 -14.70 3.96
C ILE A 140 -12.99 -14.49 2.96
N LEU A 141 -13.36 -15.53 2.20
CA LEU A 141 -14.43 -15.44 1.20
C LEU A 141 -15.80 -15.20 1.85
N ARG A 142 -16.07 -15.78 3.02
CA ARG A 142 -17.34 -15.61 3.74
C ARG A 142 -17.49 -14.21 4.35
N THR A 143 -16.40 -13.65 4.87
CA THR A 143 -16.39 -12.34 5.55
C THR A 143 -16.26 -11.17 4.57
N SER A 144 -15.88 -11.44 3.32
CA SER A 144 -15.67 -10.46 2.25
C SER A 144 -16.75 -10.59 1.17
N PRO A 145 -17.90 -9.89 1.30
CA PRO A 145 -19.06 -10.10 0.42
C PRO A 145 -18.88 -9.59 -1.01
N THR A 146 -17.79 -8.89 -1.32
CA THR A 146 -17.50 -8.34 -2.64
C THR A 146 -16.08 -8.67 -3.07
N THR A 147 -15.83 -8.73 -4.38
CA THR A 147 -14.48 -8.90 -4.95
C THR A 147 -13.50 -7.87 -4.39
N GLN A 148 -13.93 -6.62 -4.22
CA GLN A 148 -13.08 -5.57 -3.64
C GLN A 148 -12.72 -5.85 -2.17
N ALA A 149 -13.67 -6.34 -1.37
CA ALA A 149 -13.39 -6.70 0.02
C ALA A 149 -12.39 -7.86 0.11
N ILE A 150 -12.47 -8.83 -0.80
CA ILE A 150 -11.49 -9.93 -0.88
C ILE A 150 -10.10 -9.34 -1.20
N VAL A 151 -10.00 -8.50 -2.23
CA VAL A 151 -8.73 -7.85 -2.61
C VAL A 151 -8.15 -7.02 -1.47
N ASP A 152 -8.97 -6.27 -0.75
CA ASP A 152 -8.55 -5.47 0.40
C ASP A 152 -7.95 -6.36 1.53
N GLU A 153 -8.58 -7.50 1.80
CA GLU A 153 -8.10 -8.47 2.79
C GLU A 153 -6.78 -9.14 2.36
N LEU A 154 -6.64 -9.51 1.08
CA LEU A 154 -5.38 -10.05 0.55
C LEU A 154 -4.25 -9.00 0.56
N LEU A 155 -4.57 -7.74 0.27
CA LEU A 155 -3.62 -6.62 0.40
C LEU A 155 -3.17 -6.41 1.84
N LYS A 156 -4.08 -6.62 2.80
CA LYS A 156 -3.75 -6.55 4.23
C LYS A 156 -2.78 -7.67 4.64
N ILE A 157 -3.04 -8.91 4.22
CA ILE A 157 -2.11 -10.04 4.45
C ILE A 157 -0.74 -9.78 3.82
N LYS A 158 -0.71 -9.26 2.59
CA LYS A 158 0.54 -8.82 1.92
C LYS A 158 1.27 -7.75 2.74
N SER A 159 0.56 -6.73 3.21
CA SER A 159 1.13 -5.64 4.03
C SER A 159 1.77 -6.18 5.31
N ILE A 160 1.11 -7.11 5.98
CA ILE A 160 1.64 -7.80 7.17
C ILE A 160 2.90 -8.60 6.83
N SER A 161 2.90 -9.30 5.71
CA SER A 161 4.06 -10.07 5.23
C SER A 161 5.26 -9.14 5.00
N SER A 162 5.06 -7.98 4.40
CA SER A 162 6.08 -6.96 4.25
C SER A 162 6.57 -6.41 5.60
N LYS A 163 5.68 -6.20 6.58
CA LYS A 163 6.07 -5.78 7.94
C LYS A 163 6.93 -6.83 8.62
N ILE A 164 6.56 -8.11 8.51
CA ILE A 164 7.36 -9.24 9.03
C ILE A 164 8.74 -9.26 8.38
N PHE A 165 8.82 -9.14 7.05
CA PHE A 165 10.10 -9.10 6.34
C PHE A 165 10.99 -7.93 6.78
N VAL A 166 10.43 -6.73 6.91
CA VAL A 166 11.17 -5.55 7.38
C VAL A 166 11.65 -5.74 8.82
N GLU A 167 10.78 -6.24 9.70
CA GLU A 167 11.10 -6.47 11.10
C GLU A 167 12.26 -7.47 11.25
N LEU A 168 12.20 -8.60 10.55
CA LEU A 168 13.26 -9.62 10.59
C LEU A 168 14.60 -9.12 10.03
N ASN A 169 14.57 -8.17 9.08
CA ASN A 169 15.78 -7.56 8.54
C ASN A 169 16.36 -6.46 9.44
N GLN A 170 15.52 -5.75 10.21
CA GLN A 170 15.94 -4.68 11.12
C GLN A 170 16.35 -5.21 12.49
N ASN A 171 15.59 -6.18 13.01
CA ASN A 171 15.80 -6.85 14.27
C ASN A 171 15.93 -8.35 13.99
N SER A 172 17.09 -8.95 14.25
CA SER A 172 17.27 -10.40 14.09
C SER A 172 16.46 -11.25 15.09
N SER A 173 15.61 -10.63 15.92
CA SER A 173 14.77 -11.31 16.90
C SER A 173 13.30 -11.36 16.44
N PRO A 174 12.64 -12.53 16.48
CA PRO A 174 11.23 -12.66 16.11
C PRO A 174 10.24 -12.23 17.23
N ASP A 175 10.72 -11.61 18.30
CA ASP A 175 9.91 -11.26 19.48
C ASP A 175 8.70 -10.35 19.17
N ASN A 176 8.76 -9.56 18.10
CA ASN A 176 7.70 -8.65 17.69
C ASN A 176 6.66 -9.29 16.74
N LEU A 177 6.90 -10.52 16.24
CA LEU A 177 5.98 -11.21 15.34
C LEU A 177 4.56 -11.41 15.94
N PRO A 178 4.40 -11.75 17.23
CA PRO A 178 3.09 -11.83 17.87
C PRO A 178 2.27 -10.53 17.81
N GLU A 179 2.93 -9.37 17.89
CA GLU A 179 2.26 -8.07 17.84
C GLU A 179 1.77 -7.75 16.43
N ILE A 180 2.62 -8.03 15.43
CA ILE A 180 2.33 -7.84 14.00
C ILE A 180 1.18 -8.76 13.56
N LEU A 181 1.21 -10.03 13.98
CA LEU A 181 0.19 -11.04 13.65
C LEU A 181 -1.09 -10.90 14.48
N GLY A 182 -1.08 -10.10 15.55
CA GLY A 182 -2.19 -9.96 16.48
C GLY A 182 -3.47 -9.32 15.91
N GLU A 183 -3.51 -9.02 14.62
CA GLU A 183 -4.73 -8.67 13.89
C GLU A 183 -5.54 -9.89 13.43
N TYR A 184 -4.91 -11.07 13.38
CA TYR A 184 -5.53 -12.33 12.99
C TYR A 184 -5.58 -13.31 14.16
N ASP A 185 -6.57 -14.19 14.14
CA ASP A 185 -6.63 -15.29 15.10
C ASP A 185 -5.37 -16.15 15.02
N GLN A 186 -4.88 -16.58 16.19
CA GLN A 186 -3.66 -17.36 16.31
C GLN A 186 -3.69 -18.69 15.51
N LYS A 187 -4.88 -19.25 15.27
CA LYS A 187 -5.08 -20.43 14.40
C LYS A 187 -4.60 -20.19 12.95
N TYR A 188 -4.64 -18.94 12.47
CA TYR A 188 -4.28 -18.57 11.10
C TYR A 188 -2.85 -18.05 10.93
N TRP A 189 -2.11 -17.88 12.03
CA TRP A 189 -0.74 -17.37 11.96
C TRP A 189 0.18 -18.21 11.08
N ASN A 190 0.05 -19.54 11.15
CA ASN A 190 0.86 -20.44 10.32
C ASN A 190 0.65 -20.20 8.82
N LYS A 191 -0.59 -19.95 8.38
CA LYS A 191 -0.90 -19.66 6.98
C LYS A 191 -0.26 -18.35 6.53
N ILE A 192 -0.34 -17.30 7.34
CA ILE A 192 0.25 -15.99 7.03
C ILE A 192 1.79 -16.08 7.01
N LEU A 193 2.37 -16.76 7.99
CA LEU A 193 3.83 -16.99 8.06
C LEU A 193 4.31 -17.78 6.83
N ARG A 194 3.61 -18.87 6.49
CA ARG A 194 3.94 -19.68 5.31
C ARG A 194 3.88 -18.87 4.02
N PHE A 195 2.82 -18.08 3.86
CA PHE A 195 2.70 -17.15 2.73
C PHE A 195 3.87 -16.14 2.71
N THR A 196 4.25 -15.60 3.86
CA THR A 196 5.37 -14.64 3.97
C THR A 196 6.69 -15.27 3.54
N GLU A 197 6.97 -16.51 3.98
CA GLU A 197 8.18 -17.25 3.57
C GLU A 197 8.26 -17.42 2.05
N LEU A 198 7.15 -17.81 1.42
CA LEU A 198 7.07 -18.00 -0.03
C LEU A 198 7.18 -16.66 -0.77
N TYR A 199 6.40 -15.66 -0.35
CA TYR A 199 6.34 -14.35 -0.99
C TYR A 199 7.67 -13.60 -0.93
N CYS A 200 8.27 -13.53 0.25
CA CYS A 200 9.51 -12.81 0.48
C CYS A 200 10.76 -13.67 0.27
N GLN A 201 10.60 -14.97 0.00
CA GLN A 201 11.70 -15.93 -0.17
C GLN A 201 12.66 -15.95 1.04
N ILE A 202 12.09 -15.92 2.24
CA ILE A 202 12.84 -15.96 3.51
C ILE A 202 12.48 -17.19 4.34
N LYS A 203 13.31 -17.51 5.33
CA LYS A 203 12.98 -18.46 6.39
C LYS A 203 12.64 -17.69 7.65
N ILE A 204 11.46 -17.94 8.23
CA ILE A 204 11.06 -17.28 9.47
C ILE A 204 11.52 -18.18 10.64
N PRO A 205 12.34 -17.66 11.58
CA PRO A 205 12.77 -18.45 12.73
C PRO A 205 11.58 -18.79 13.63
N GLU A 206 11.68 -19.91 14.34
CA GLU A 206 10.70 -20.26 15.37
C GLU A 206 10.68 -19.20 16.47
N PHE A 207 9.49 -18.92 17.00
CA PHE A 207 9.29 -17.92 18.03
C PHE A 207 8.24 -18.35 19.04
N ASN A 208 8.35 -17.80 20.24
CA ASN A 208 7.44 -18.12 21.33
C ASN A 208 6.06 -17.54 21.03
N ARG A 209 5.10 -18.44 20.82
CA ARG A 209 3.70 -18.05 20.67
C ARG A 209 3.10 -17.83 22.05
N PRO A 210 2.49 -16.68 22.31
CA PRO A 210 1.80 -16.48 23.58
C PRO A 210 0.66 -17.51 23.71
N ILE A 211 0.59 -18.21 24.83
CA ILE A 211 -0.43 -19.24 25.14
C ILE A 211 -1.84 -18.61 25.14
N GLN A 212 -1.90 -17.34 25.50
CA GLN A 212 -2.99 -16.44 25.20
C GLN A 212 -2.33 -15.17 24.71
N LEU A 213 -2.59 -14.77 23.47
CA LEU A 213 -2.44 -13.36 23.13
C LEU A 213 -3.12 -12.59 24.25
N PRO A 214 -2.45 -11.62 24.92
CA PRO A 214 -3.21 -10.65 25.70
C PRO A 214 -4.25 -10.18 24.71
N LYS A 215 -5.54 -10.41 25.00
CA LYS A 215 -6.61 -9.86 24.18
C LYS A 215 -6.18 -8.42 23.99
N LYS A 216 -5.73 -8.05 22.77
CA LYS A 216 -5.71 -6.63 22.39
C LYS A 216 -7.08 -6.21 22.86
N LYS A 217 -7.13 -5.20 23.72
CA LYS A 217 -8.40 -4.57 24.07
C LYS A 217 -8.98 -4.12 22.73
N SER A 218 -9.67 -5.04 22.05
CA SER A 218 -10.39 -4.74 20.86
C SER A 218 -11.45 -3.81 21.38
N SER A 219 -11.44 -2.62 20.80
CA SER A 219 -12.43 -1.60 21.00
C SER A 219 -12.36 -0.83 22.34
N SER A 220 -11.65 0.30 22.36
CA SER A 220 -12.50 1.49 22.25
C SER A 220 -12.96 1.46 20.80
N LYS A 221 -14.24 1.15 20.55
CA LYS A 221 -14.78 1.15 19.17
C LYS A 221 -14.21 2.39 18.51
N GLU A 222 -13.48 2.24 17.40
CA GLU A 222 -13.03 3.42 16.66
C GLU A 222 -14.28 4.25 16.43
N ILE A 223 -14.28 5.44 17.02
CA ILE A 223 -15.45 6.28 16.95
C ILE A 223 -15.42 6.82 15.52
N ASP A 224 -16.53 6.64 14.81
CA ASP A 224 -16.65 7.20 13.48
C ASP A 224 -16.90 8.71 13.61
N TYR A 225 -15.91 9.50 13.21
CA TYR A 225 -15.97 10.95 13.20
C TYR A 225 -16.30 11.50 11.79
N SER A 226 -16.85 10.67 10.90
CA SER A 226 -17.29 11.08 9.56
C SER A 226 -18.27 12.25 9.58
N ALA A 227 -19.20 12.29 10.54
CA ALA A 227 -20.13 13.40 10.70
C ALA A 227 -19.43 14.71 11.09
N GLU A 228 -18.40 14.63 11.94
CA GLU A 228 -17.54 15.77 12.33
C GLU A 228 -16.77 16.30 11.11
N TYR A 229 -16.21 15.38 10.31
CA TYR A 229 -15.53 15.72 9.05
C TYR A 229 -16.47 16.37 8.03
N GLU A 230 -17.66 15.80 7.80
CA GLU A 230 -18.63 16.37 6.87
C GLU A 230 -19.07 17.77 7.29
N LEU A 231 -19.24 18.02 8.59
CA LEU A 231 -19.57 19.34 9.12
C LEU A 231 -18.50 20.37 8.76
N ILE A 232 -17.22 20.00 8.85
CA ILE A 232 -16.09 20.87 8.48
C ILE A 232 -16.15 21.21 6.99
N ILE A 233 -16.31 20.21 6.13
CA ILE A 233 -16.32 20.40 4.68
C ILE A 233 -17.56 21.18 4.20
N LYS A 234 -18.73 20.97 4.83
CA LYS A 234 -20.00 21.58 4.44
C LYS A 234 -20.20 23.00 4.99
N THR A 235 -19.47 23.41 6.03
CA THR A 235 -19.69 24.74 6.65
C THR A 235 -19.29 25.88 5.72
N ASN A 236 -18.11 25.82 5.12
CA ASN A 236 -17.66 26.82 4.14
C ASN A 236 -16.62 26.19 3.22
N ARG A 237 -16.78 26.36 1.90
CA ARG A 237 -15.93 25.71 0.89
C ARG A 237 -14.44 26.06 1.03
N LYS A 238 -14.13 27.31 1.41
CA LYS A 238 -12.74 27.76 1.59
C LYS A 238 -12.10 27.12 2.83
N ILE A 239 -12.84 27.12 3.94
CA ILE A 239 -12.45 26.47 5.21
C ILE A 239 -12.22 24.97 5.03
N GLY A 240 -13.13 24.28 4.32
CA GLY A 240 -13.00 22.84 4.05
C GLY A 240 -11.81 22.51 3.15
N ARG A 241 -11.52 23.35 2.15
CA ARG A 241 -10.36 23.15 1.26
C ARG A 241 -9.03 23.31 2.00
N SER A 242 -8.87 24.38 2.77
CA SER A 242 -7.67 24.60 3.57
C SER A 242 -7.47 23.50 4.61
N PHE A 243 -8.57 23.00 5.19
CA PHE A 243 -8.54 21.85 6.10
C PHE A 243 -7.92 20.63 5.45
N ILE A 244 -8.46 20.17 4.31
CA ILE A 244 -7.96 18.98 3.60
C ILE A 244 -6.45 19.08 3.34
N GLN A 245 -5.99 20.23 2.84
CA GLN A 245 -4.56 20.47 2.59
C GLN A 245 -3.72 20.35 3.88
N LEU A 246 -4.19 20.94 4.96
CA LEU A 246 -3.51 20.90 6.26
C LEU A 246 -3.46 19.52 6.88
N ILE A 247 -4.50 18.71 6.73
CA ILE A 247 -4.49 17.33 7.27
C ILE A 247 -3.42 16.50 6.52
N HIS A 248 -3.27 16.68 5.21
CA HIS A 248 -2.22 16.02 4.44
C HIS A 248 -0.81 16.51 4.81
N ASN A 249 -0.64 17.82 5.03
CA ASN A 249 0.63 18.37 5.51
C ASN A 249 0.96 17.88 6.93
N TYR A 250 -0.04 17.79 7.79
CA TYR A 250 0.11 17.25 9.14
C TYR A 250 0.52 15.77 9.09
N ARG A 251 -0.11 14.97 8.22
CA ARG A 251 0.29 13.58 7.97
C ARG A 251 1.77 13.49 7.61
N TYR A 252 2.22 14.27 6.62
CA TYR A 252 3.61 14.26 6.17
C TYR A 252 4.60 14.58 7.30
N ASN A 253 4.25 15.52 8.19
CA ASN A 253 5.15 16.01 9.23
C ASN A 253 5.09 15.25 10.56
N LYS A 254 3.96 14.62 10.90
CA LYS A 254 3.65 14.14 12.26
C LYS A 254 3.17 12.70 12.34
N VAL A 255 2.93 12.03 11.21
CA VAL A 255 2.43 10.64 11.18
C VAL A 255 3.42 9.77 10.42
N ASN A 256 3.81 8.63 11.01
CA ASN A 256 4.61 7.63 10.31
C ASN A 256 3.72 6.94 9.25
N PRO A 257 4.03 7.02 7.95
CA PRO A 257 3.24 6.40 6.89
C PRO A 257 3.05 4.88 7.07
N ALA A 258 3.98 4.19 7.74
CA ALA A 258 3.89 2.76 8.01
C ALA A 258 2.72 2.37 8.94
N ASN A 259 2.19 3.34 9.69
CA ASN A 259 1.07 3.14 10.62
C ASN A 259 -0.30 3.47 10.00
N LEU A 260 -0.33 3.84 8.72
CA LEU A 260 -1.55 4.18 7.99
C LEU A 260 -1.94 3.06 7.04
N GLU A 261 -3.24 2.80 6.95
CA GLU A 261 -3.79 1.99 5.87
C GLU A 261 -3.72 2.76 4.54
N VAL A 262 -3.67 2.03 3.42
CA VAL A 262 -3.63 2.61 2.07
C VAL A 262 -4.78 3.59 1.85
N ASN A 263 -5.98 3.26 2.33
CA ASN A 263 -7.15 4.10 2.20
C ASN A 263 -7.03 5.42 3.03
N GLN A 264 -6.29 5.44 4.14
CA GLN A 264 -6.01 6.63 4.95
C GLN A 264 -4.93 7.50 4.30
N LEU A 265 -4.16 6.98 3.34
CA LEU A 265 -3.21 7.77 2.56
C LEU A 265 -3.91 8.63 1.48
N PHE A 266 -5.02 8.16 0.93
CA PHE A 266 -5.67 8.82 -0.22
C PHE A 266 -6.98 9.51 0.12
N TYR A 267 -7.73 9.03 1.12
CA TYR A 267 -9.04 9.58 1.46
C TYR A 267 -8.97 10.48 2.72
N PRO A 268 -9.18 11.81 2.59
CA PRO A 268 -9.00 12.74 3.71
C PRO A 268 -9.94 12.48 4.90
N GLN A 269 -11.14 11.95 4.64
CA GLN A 269 -12.09 11.55 5.67
C GLN A 269 -11.57 10.38 6.50
N LYS A 270 -11.01 9.35 5.85
CA LYS A 270 -10.40 8.20 6.54
C LYS A 270 -9.16 8.62 7.32
N LEU A 271 -8.34 9.49 6.74
CA LEU A 271 -7.20 10.10 7.43
C LEU A 271 -7.61 10.90 8.67
N TYR A 272 -8.70 11.66 8.57
CA TYR A 272 -9.23 12.42 9.69
C TYR A 272 -9.75 11.50 10.81
N ASN A 273 -10.48 10.43 10.48
CA ASN A 273 -10.92 9.43 11.45
C ASN A 273 -9.73 8.77 12.17
N TYR A 274 -8.67 8.42 11.42
CA TYR A 274 -7.43 7.93 12.01
C TYR A 274 -6.83 8.95 12.99
N LEU A 275 -6.69 10.20 12.56
CA LEU A 275 -6.13 11.25 13.42
C LEU A 275 -6.96 11.46 14.69
N ARG A 276 -8.29 11.44 14.62
CA ARG A 276 -9.17 11.57 15.80
C ARG A 276 -9.04 10.42 16.77
N ASN A 277 -8.93 9.18 16.29
CA ASN A 277 -8.79 8.01 17.14
C ASN A 277 -7.39 7.88 17.76
N HIS A 278 -6.33 8.30 17.06
CA HIS A 278 -4.94 8.03 17.49
C HIS A 278 -4.20 9.27 18.02
N HIS A 279 -4.35 10.43 17.38
CA HIS A 279 -3.54 11.63 17.65
C HIS A 279 -4.32 12.76 18.33
N TRP A 280 -5.63 12.87 18.06
CA TRP A 280 -6.49 13.99 18.42
C TRP A 280 -7.63 13.54 19.33
N LYS A 281 -7.30 12.75 20.36
CA LYS A 281 -8.28 12.13 21.27
C LYS A 281 -9.21 13.14 21.95
N LYS A 282 -8.74 14.37 22.19
CA LYS A 282 -9.50 15.47 22.81
C LYS A 282 -10.17 16.41 21.81
N GLY A 283 -10.20 16.06 20.52
CA GLY A 283 -10.62 16.95 19.44
C GLY A 283 -9.42 17.55 18.69
N ILE A 284 -9.71 18.41 17.70
CA ILE A 284 -8.68 19.06 16.87
C ILE A 284 -7.73 19.87 17.77
N PRO A 285 -6.40 19.73 17.66
CA PRO A 285 -5.45 20.47 18.47
C PRO A 285 -5.51 21.98 18.18
N LYS A 286 -5.32 22.79 19.22
CA LYS A 286 -5.29 24.26 19.11
C LYS A 286 -4.24 24.74 18.10
N GLU A 287 -3.04 24.18 18.15
CA GLU A 287 -1.95 24.51 17.22
C GLU A 287 -2.35 24.27 15.75
N PHE A 288 -3.01 23.14 15.47
CA PHE A 288 -3.53 22.83 14.15
C PHE A 288 -4.59 23.85 13.72
N ALA A 289 -5.51 24.21 14.62
CA ALA A 289 -6.56 25.19 14.35
C ALA A 289 -6.01 26.61 14.10
N ILE A 290 -4.90 26.99 14.75
CA ILE A 290 -4.20 28.27 14.49
C ILE A 290 -3.63 28.28 13.07
N THR A 291 -2.91 27.25 12.66
CA THR A 291 -2.37 27.16 11.30
C THR A 291 -3.49 27.11 10.26
N TRP A 292 -4.57 26.39 10.58
CA TRP A 292 -5.76 26.32 9.76
C TRP A 292 -6.45 27.66 9.57
N PHE A 293 -6.59 28.44 10.63
CA PHE A 293 -7.11 29.79 10.53
C PHE A 293 -6.20 30.69 9.68
N LYS A 294 -4.87 30.65 9.88
CA LYS A 294 -3.90 31.44 9.11
C LYS A 294 -4.03 31.21 7.60
N ILE A 295 -3.96 29.94 7.17
CA ILE A 295 -4.08 29.57 5.75
C ILE A 295 -5.45 29.95 5.20
N THR A 296 -6.51 29.72 6.00
CA THR A 296 -7.87 30.11 5.59
C THR A 296 -7.99 31.61 5.38
N THR A 297 -7.43 32.46 6.25
CA THR A 297 -7.53 33.93 6.09
C THR A 297 -6.88 34.47 4.82
N GLU A 298 -5.90 33.76 4.25
CA GLU A 298 -5.28 34.14 2.98
C GLU A 298 -6.22 33.95 1.78
N ASP A 299 -7.20 33.04 1.89
CA ASP A 299 -8.19 32.74 0.84
C ASP A 299 -9.42 33.66 0.88
N PHE A 300 -9.56 34.52 1.90
CA PHE A 300 -10.68 35.46 2.05
C PHE A 300 -10.29 36.88 1.64
N LEU A 301 -11.24 37.58 1.01
CA LEU A 301 -11.08 38.98 0.64
C LEU A 301 -11.21 39.91 1.85
N ASP A 302 -12.10 39.57 2.79
CA ASP A 302 -12.25 40.24 4.08
C ASP A 302 -11.85 39.30 5.24
N PRO A 303 -10.77 39.61 5.99
CA PRO A 303 -10.37 38.86 7.17
C PRO A 303 -11.43 38.77 8.27
N LYS A 304 -12.36 39.74 8.35
CA LYS A 304 -13.46 39.73 9.34
C LYS A 304 -14.51 38.68 9.00
N GLU A 305 -14.79 38.49 7.71
CA GLU A 305 -15.67 37.44 7.21
C GLU A 305 -15.08 36.05 7.52
N ALA A 306 -13.78 35.87 7.25
CA ALA A 306 -13.06 34.64 7.60
C ALA A 306 -13.14 34.33 9.10
N LEU A 307 -13.01 35.35 9.94
CA LEU A 307 -13.08 35.23 11.40
C LEU A 307 -14.46 34.79 11.88
N MET A 308 -15.54 35.38 11.35
CA MET A 308 -16.90 34.98 11.68
C MET A 308 -17.22 33.54 11.25
N GLU A 309 -16.91 33.20 9.99
CA GLU A 309 -17.16 31.86 9.43
C GLU A 309 -16.39 30.77 10.17
N PHE A 310 -15.13 31.03 10.50
CA PHE A 310 -14.30 30.09 11.27
C PHE A 310 -14.80 29.96 12.70
N GLN A 311 -15.26 31.05 13.32
CA GLN A 311 -15.84 31.00 14.67
C GLN A 311 -17.17 30.22 14.71
N VAL A 312 -18.00 30.32 13.67
CA VAL A 312 -19.20 29.50 13.52
C VAL A 312 -18.83 28.02 13.43
N MET A 313 -17.80 27.68 12.65
CA MET A 313 -17.30 26.30 12.51
C MET A 313 -16.78 25.74 13.84
N LEU A 314 -15.92 26.47 14.56
CA LEU A 314 -15.39 26.01 15.86
C LEU A 314 -16.49 25.77 16.90
N LYS A 315 -17.51 26.64 16.93
CA LYS A 315 -18.69 26.48 17.80
C LYS A 315 -19.48 25.22 17.45
N LYS A 316 -19.69 24.94 16.16
CA LYS A 316 -20.39 23.73 15.69
C LYS A 316 -19.63 22.45 16.02
N LEU A 317 -18.31 22.50 16.12
CA LEU A 317 -17.46 21.37 16.53
C LEU A 317 -17.32 21.22 18.05
N HIS A 318 -17.96 22.08 18.86
CA HIS A 318 -17.85 22.10 20.31
C HIS A 318 -16.39 22.18 20.82
N LEU A 319 -15.50 22.86 20.09
CA LEU A 319 -14.10 23.02 20.49
C LEU A 319 -13.98 24.02 21.64
N SER A 320 -13.14 23.71 22.62
CA SER A 320 -13.04 24.46 23.89
C SER A 320 -12.31 25.81 23.81
N TYR A 321 -11.74 26.14 22.65
CA TYR A 321 -10.96 27.36 22.43
C TYR A 321 -11.65 28.30 21.44
N SER A 322 -11.53 29.61 21.67
CA SER A 322 -12.15 30.65 20.85
C SER A 322 -11.18 31.24 19.80
N VAL A 323 -11.71 31.81 18.70
CA VAL A 323 -10.88 32.49 17.68
C VAL A 323 -10.09 33.66 18.29
N THR A 324 -10.62 34.30 19.33
CA THR A 324 -9.95 35.33 20.13
C THR A 324 -8.64 34.83 20.77
N GLU A 325 -8.55 33.56 21.15
CA GLU A 325 -7.29 32.96 21.66
C GLU A 325 -6.30 32.60 20.54
N ILE A 326 -6.79 32.40 19.32
CA ILE A 326 -6.00 32.11 18.12
C ILE A 326 -5.41 33.41 17.53
N ASP A 327 -6.17 34.51 17.58
CA ASP A 327 -5.77 35.83 17.06
C ASP A 327 -4.79 36.57 17.98
N LEU A 328 -4.78 36.26 19.29
CA LEU A 328 -3.82 36.82 20.26
C LEU A 328 -2.37 36.39 19.99
N GLU A 329 -2.14 35.18 19.49
CA GLU A 329 -0.79 34.71 19.09
C GLU A 329 -0.32 35.31 17.76
N ARG A 330 -1.23 35.86 16.94
CA ARG A 330 -0.88 36.59 15.70
C ARG A 330 -0.12 37.88 16.00
N LYS A 331 -0.31 38.46 17.19
CA LYS A 331 0.37 39.71 17.61
C LYS A 331 1.79 39.50 18.15
N TRP A 332 2.25 38.27 18.36
CA TRP A 332 3.54 37.97 19.02
C TRP A 332 4.69 37.52 18.12
N GLU A 333 4.55 37.63 16.79
CA GLU A 333 5.69 37.57 15.87
C GLU A 333 5.86 38.89 15.12
N PRO A 334 6.53 39.91 15.70
CA PRO A 334 7.07 40.98 14.88
C PRO A 334 8.28 40.43 14.11
N GLU A 335 8.13 40.24 12.80
CA GLU A 335 9.24 40.18 11.87
C GLU A 335 10.12 41.42 12.06
N LYS A 336 11.24 41.27 12.77
CA LYS A 336 12.27 42.32 12.82
C LYS A 336 12.95 42.42 11.46
N LYS A 337 12.39 43.25 10.57
CA LYS A 337 13.18 43.95 9.55
C LYS A 337 14.16 44.89 10.25
N ARG A 338 15.38 44.43 10.51
CA ARG A 338 16.51 45.32 10.80
C ARG A 338 17.26 45.60 9.49
N ARG A 339 16.99 46.78 8.91
CA ARG A 339 17.94 47.47 8.03
C ARG A 339 18.90 48.30 8.89
N ASN A 340 20.17 48.17 8.53
CA ASN A 340 21.32 49.04 8.74
C ASN A 340 21.88 49.25 10.16
N ARG A 341 23.09 48.70 10.38
CA ARG A 341 24.23 49.47 10.87
C ARG A 341 25.54 48.86 10.38
N ASN A 342 26.41 49.70 9.83
CA ASN A 342 27.74 49.38 9.32
C ASN A 342 28.68 48.90 10.43
N GLU A 343 29.60 48.04 10.01
CA GLU A 343 31.00 47.87 10.42
C GLU A 343 31.36 47.92 11.92
N GLU A 344 31.77 46.76 12.45
CA GLU A 344 33.10 46.60 13.08
C GLU A 344 33.45 45.10 13.18
N THR A 345 34.69 44.80 12.82
CA THR A 345 35.36 43.51 12.79
C THR A 345 35.66 42.99 14.20
N ASP A 346 35.41 41.71 14.50
CA ASP A 346 36.49 40.79 14.92
C ASP A 346 36.10 39.28 14.97
N SER A 347 36.98 38.51 14.32
CA SER A 347 37.45 37.11 14.44
C SER A 347 36.74 35.97 15.24
N LEU A 348 36.83 34.76 14.60
CA LEU A 348 36.80 33.35 15.09
C LEU A 348 35.42 32.71 15.40
N SER A 349 35.04 31.48 15.00
CA SER A 349 35.68 30.35 14.33
C SER A 349 34.62 29.30 13.87
N ASN A 350 34.78 28.78 12.64
CA ASN A 350 34.40 27.45 12.12
C ASN A 350 33.15 26.70 12.65
N VAL A 351 32.05 26.75 11.89
CA VAL A 351 31.23 25.57 11.52
C VAL A 351 30.74 25.76 10.07
N LYS A 352 31.03 24.80 9.19
CA LYS A 352 30.73 24.85 7.74
C LYS A 352 29.22 24.97 7.48
N GLN A 353 28.81 26.12 6.95
CA GLN A 353 27.48 26.37 6.42
C GLN A 353 27.20 25.55 5.14
N PRO A 354 25.95 25.15 4.87
CA PRO A 354 25.56 24.54 3.61
C PRO A 354 25.66 25.56 2.46
N ARG A 355 26.14 25.07 1.31
CA ARG A 355 26.41 25.83 0.08
C ARG A 355 25.21 26.70 -0.33
N LYS A 356 25.50 27.94 -0.74
CA LYS A 356 24.57 28.92 -1.33
C LYS A 356 23.56 28.23 -2.26
N LYS A 357 22.26 28.45 -2.02
CA LYS A 357 21.19 28.09 -2.97
C LYS A 357 21.40 28.87 -4.26
N ILE A 358 22.02 28.23 -5.25
CA ILE A 358 22.05 28.75 -6.63
C ILE A 358 20.61 28.63 -7.13
N ALA A 359 20.01 29.75 -7.52
CA ALA A 359 18.67 29.75 -8.09
C ALA A 359 18.63 28.86 -9.33
N ILE A 360 17.61 27.99 -9.42
CA ILE A 360 17.40 27.12 -10.57
C ILE A 360 17.00 28.01 -11.75
N PRO A 361 17.71 27.98 -12.90
CA PRO A 361 17.32 28.73 -14.09
C PRO A 361 15.93 28.33 -14.58
N SER A 362 15.16 29.25 -15.18
CA SER A 362 13.87 28.91 -15.78
C SER A 362 14.05 27.94 -16.95
N ILE A 363 13.09 27.03 -17.11
CA ILE A 363 13.02 26.08 -18.23
C ILE A 363 12.88 26.81 -19.58
N ASP A 364 12.33 28.02 -19.58
CA ASP A 364 12.20 28.86 -20.78
C ASP A 364 13.56 29.23 -21.38
N ASN A 365 14.62 29.28 -20.58
CA ASN A 365 16.00 29.38 -21.05
C ASN A 365 16.69 28.01 -20.99
N PHE A 366 16.21 27.10 -21.84
CA PHE A 366 16.64 25.70 -21.86
C PHE A 366 18.16 25.49 -21.95
N PRO A 367 18.94 26.28 -22.71
CA PRO A 367 20.40 26.14 -22.74
C PRO A 367 21.07 26.35 -21.36
N GLU A 368 20.64 27.35 -20.60
CA GLU A 368 21.16 27.62 -19.25
C GLU A 368 20.69 26.56 -18.24
N PHE A 369 19.42 26.15 -18.33
CA PHE A 369 18.87 25.10 -17.49
C PHE A 369 19.61 23.77 -17.70
N LYS A 370 19.83 23.36 -18.96
CA LYS A 370 20.57 22.15 -19.31
C LYS A 370 22.00 22.18 -18.77
N LYS A 371 22.69 23.32 -18.87
CA LYS A 371 24.05 23.48 -18.36
C LYS A 371 24.09 23.41 -16.83
N TRP A 372 23.12 24.00 -16.15
CA TRP A 372 22.97 23.91 -14.69
C TRP A 372 22.72 22.47 -14.23
N LEU A 373 21.84 21.75 -14.94
CA LEU A 373 21.50 20.35 -14.64
C LEU A 373 22.72 19.43 -14.79
N LEU A 374 23.46 19.55 -15.90
CA LEU A 374 24.65 18.75 -16.16
C LEU A 374 25.74 19.00 -15.12
N ASN A 375 25.97 20.25 -14.74
CA ASN A 375 26.92 20.58 -13.67
C ASN A 375 26.50 19.98 -12.31
N LYS A 376 25.19 19.93 -12.01
CA LYS A 376 24.70 19.31 -10.77
C LYS A 376 24.85 17.80 -10.77
N MET A 377 24.59 17.15 -11.90
CA MET A 377 24.83 15.70 -12.06
C MET A 377 26.31 15.37 -11.86
N SER A 378 27.22 16.12 -12.48
CA SER A 378 28.67 15.91 -12.29
C SER A 378 29.17 16.24 -10.88
N GLU A 379 28.50 17.16 -10.15
CA GLU A 379 28.81 17.38 -8.74
C GLU A 379 28.35 16.22 -7.85
N LEU A 380 27.24 15.58 -8.17
CA LEU A 380 26.71 14.42 -7.43
C LEU A 380 27.50 13.15 -7.72
N GLU A 381 27.93 12.94 -8.97
CA GLU A 381 28.81 11.84 -9.36
C GLU A 381 30.20 11.90 -8.71
N LYS A 382 30.64 13.08 -8.23
CA LYS A 382 31.89 13.23 -7.46
C LYS A 382 31.73 12.98 -5.96
N ILE A 383 30.49 12.81 -5.48
CA ILE A 383 30.14 12.58 -4.08
C ILE A 383 29.77 11.10 -3.85
N LEU A 384 29.28 10.42 -4.88
CA LEU A 384 29.23 8.95 -5.00
C LEU A 384 30.63 8.40 -5.29
#